data_AF-A0A0A6P325-F1
#
_entry.id   AF-A0A0A6P325-F1
#
_cell.length_a   1.000
_cell.length_b   1.000
_cell.length_c   1.000
_cell.angle_alpha   90.00
_cell.angle_beta   90.00
_cell.angle_gamma   90.00
#
_symmetry.space_group_name_H-M   'P 1'
#
loop_
_entity.id
_entity.type
_entity.pdbx_description
1 polymer ?
#
loop_
_entity_poly.entity_id
_entity_poly.type
_entity_poly.pdbx_seq_one_letter_code
_entity_poly.pdbx_strand_id
1 'polypeptide(L)'
;MVIASIWLIKRFIAPSAAIRFYPRGEWNMAGIAFDVPNARFRRYHNKATFETLLEHYQLNDKQLSYIARIIHDIEVNIWEKKRMAETSEVQNAMHEFIMQKDSKKIIADCRGYFDRLYERR
;
A
#
# COMPACT_ATOMS: atom_id res chain seq x y z
N MET A 1 -3.66 2.74 2.90
CA MET A 1 -2.96 1.54 2.40
C MET A 1 -1.44 1.73 2.33
N VAL A 2 -0.86 2.59 3.18
CA VAL A 2 0.61 2.78 3.31
C VAL A 2 1.36 1.45 3.35
N ILE A 3 0.86 0.50 4.15
CA ILE A 3 1.55 -0.77 4.41
C ILE A 3 1.57 -1.69 3.18
N ALA A 4 0.55 -1.65 2.33
CA ALA A 4 0.55 -2.34 1.04
C ALA A 4 1.63 -1.77 0.09
N SER A 5 1.79 -0.45 0.09
CA SER A 5 2.86 0.23 -0.68
C SER A 5 4.25 -0.12 -0.13
N ILE A 6 4.40 -0.22 1.19
CA ILE A 6 5.64 -0.70 1.83
C ILE A 6 5.97 -2.13 1.36
N TRP A 7 4.99 -3.03 1.34
CA TRP A 7 5.17 -4.39 0.84
C TRP A 7 5.65 -4.41 -0.62
N LEU A 8 4.98 -3.65 -1.49
CA LEU A 8 5.36 -3.52 -2.90
C LEU A 8 6.80 -3.03 -3.06
N ILE A 9 7.17 -1.97 -2.32
CA ILE A 9 8.53 -1.42 -2.34
C ILE A 9 9.54 -2.48 -1.93
N LYS A 10 9.29 -3.15 -0.80
CA LYS A 10 10.21 -4.14 -0.23
C LYS A 10 10.31 -5.44 -1.01
N ARG A 11 9.30 -5.81 -1.81
CA ARG A 11 9.30 -7.06 -2.57
C ARG A 11 9.75 -6.88 -4.02
N PHE A 12 9.40 -5.77 -4.67
CA PHE A 12 9.59 -5.62 -6.12
C PHE A 12 10.45 -4.43 -6.55
N ILE A 13 10.49 -3.34 -5.76
CA ILE A 13 11.14 -2.08 -6.20
C ILE A 13 12.54 -1.94 -5.61
N ALA A 14 12.66 -2.04 -4.29
CA ALA A 14 13.91 -1.82 -3.56
C ALA A 14 13.93 -2.72 -2.30
N PRO A 15 14.34 -3.99 -2.41
CA PRO A 15 14.33 -4.93 -1.30
C PRO A 15 15.15 -4.50 -0.07
N SER A 16 16.24 -3.76 -0.31
CA SER A 16 17.13 -3.23 0.72
C SER A 16 16.67 -1.89 1.32
N ALA A 17 15.60 -1.26 0.81
CA ALA A 17 15.17 0.06 1.28
C ALA A 17 14.84 0.07 2.77
N ALA A 18 15.31 1.04 3.55
CA ALA A 18 14.85 1.21 4.93
C ALA A 18 13.56 2.05 4.97
N ILE A 19 12.56 1.60 5.72
CA ILE A 19 11.30 2.34 5.90
C ILE A 19 11.38 3.09 7.23
N ARG A 20 11.07 4.39 7.20
CA ARG A 20 11.02 5.25 8.37
C ARG A 20 9.68 5.99 8.38
N PHE A 21 9.04 6.01 9.55
CA PHE A 21 7.83 6.79 9.78
C PHE A 21 8.22 8.08 10.47
N TYR A 22 7.69 9.21 9.99
CA TYR A 22 7.89 10.52 10.59
C TYR A 22 6.60 10.98 11.27
N PRO A 23 6.70 11.70 12.41
CA PRO A 23 5.57 12.41 13.00
C PRO A 23 4.88 13.36 12.00
N ARG A 24 3.59 13.57 12.21
CA ARG A 24 2.81 14.48 11.37
C ARG A 24 3.37 15.90 11.44
N GLY A 25 3.60 16.51 10.28
CA GLY A 25 4.09 17.89 10.18
C GLY A 25 5.61 18.03 10.15
N GLU A 26 6.36 16.93 10.19
CA GLU A 26 7.80 16.94 9.95
C GLU A 26 8.08 16.91 8.43
N TRP A 27 8.83 17.90 7.95
CA TRP A 27 9.10 18.07 6.50
C TRP A 27 10.55 17.78 6.12
N ASN A 28 11.46 17.67 7.10
CA ASN A 28 12.87 17.32 6.90
C ASN A 28 13.07 15.80 6.82
N MET A 29 12.33 15.15 5.91
CA MET A 29 12.40 13.70 5.73
C MET A 29 13.63 13.33 4.89
N ALA A 30 14.52 12.51 5.45
CA ALA A 30 15.58 11.88 4.67
C ALA A 30 15.01 10.76 3.80
N GLY A 31 15.44 10.69 2.53
CA GLY A 31 15.07 9.65 1.57
C GLY A 31 13.94 10.06 0.62
N ILE A 32 13.26 9.07 0.04
CA ILE A 32 12.13 9.27 -0.87
C ILE A 32 10.83 9.20 -0.08
N ALA A 33 10.15 10.33 0.07
CA ALA A 33 8.85 10.39 0.71
C ALA A 33 7.78 9.70 -0.17
N PHE A 34 6.86 8.97 0.47
CA PHE A 34 5.66 8.43 -0.15
C PHE A 34 4.47 8.44 0.83
N ASP A 35 3.26 8.44 0.28
CA ASP A 35 1.98 8.47 1.01
C ASP A 35 1.81 9.63 2.02
N VAL A 36 2.47 10.75 1.75
CA VAL A 36 2.37 11.99 2.53
C VAL A 36 2.06 13.18 1.61
N PRO A 37 1.51 14.30 2.14
CA PRO A 37 1.30 15.51 1.35
C PRO A 37 2.59 15.94 0.65
N ASN A 38 2.47 16.42 -0.58
CA ASN A 38 3.58 16.87 -1.43
C ASN A 38 4.64 15.81 -1.82
N ALA A 39 4.50 14.54 -1.39
CA ALA A 39 5.36 13.47 -1.90
C ALA A 39 5.13 13.23 -3.39
N ARG A 40 6.18 12.78 -4.09
CA ARG A 40 6.10 12.33 -5.48
C ARG A 40 5.16 11.14 -5.64
N PHE A 41 5.25 10.18 -4.72
CA PHE A 41 4.39 9.00 -4.68
C PHE A 41 3.34 9.24 -3.59
N ARG A 42 2.12 9.57 -3.99
CA ARG A 42 1.05 9.89 -3.04
C ARG A 42 -0.29 9.51 -3.63
N ARG A 43 -1.31 9.52 -2.78
CA ARG A 43 -2.69 9.44 -3.24
C ARG A 43 -3.06 10.70 -4.01
N TYR A 44 -3.59 10.52 -5.22
CA TYR A 44 -4.21 11.55 -6.04
C TYR A 44 -5.73 11.36 -6.03
N HIS A 45 -6.48 12.28 -6.66
CA HIS A 45 -7.94 12.26 -6.64
C HIS A 45 -8.54 10.94 -7.16
N ASN A 46 -7.88 10.29 -8.12
CA ASN A 46 -8.33 9.06 -8.78
C ASN A 46 -7.31 7.92 -8.70
N LYS A 47 -6.25 8.04 -7.90
CA LYS A 47 -5.20 7.01 -7.82
C LYS A 47 -4.68 6.86 -6.40
N ALA A 48 -4.59 5.61 -5.96
CA ALA A 48 -3.90 5.23 -4.73
C ALA A 48 -2.38 5.37 -4.89
N THR A 49 -1.66 5.59 -3.78
CA THR A 49 -0.18 5.61 -3.78
C THR A 49 0.40 4.33 -4.39
N PHE A 50 -0.23 3.18 -4.13
CA PHE A 50 0.14 1.88 -4.70
C PHE A 50 0.14 1.89 -6.24
N GLU A 51 -0.91 2.46 -6.86
CA GLU A 51 -1.02 2.57 -8.32
C GLU A 51 0.07 3.48 -8.89
N THR A 52 0.38 4.60 -8.21
CA THR A 52 1.44 5.51 -8.65
C THR A 52 2.83 4.85 -8.65
N LEU A 53 3.07 3.93 -7.71
CA LEU A 53 4.30 3.16 -7.65
C LEU A 53 4.37 2.13 -8.80
N LEU A 54 3.28 1.40 -9.06
CA LEU A 54 3.23 0.47 -10.19
C LEU A 54 3.51 1.15 -11.53
N GLU A 55 2.86 2.29 -11.77
CA GLU A 55 3.03 3.08 -13.00
C GLU A 55 4.46 3.60 -13.16
N HIS A 56 5.01 4.18 -12.09
CA HIS A 56 6.34 4.77 -12.16
C HIS A 56 7.46 3.75 -12.41
N TYR A 57 7.38 2.60 -11.73
CA TYR A 57 8.37 1.52 -11.86
C TYR A 57 8.02 0.49 -12.94
N GLN A 58 6.97 0.75 -13.74
CA GLN A 58 6.54 -0.08 -14.87
C GLN A 58 6.33 -1.57 -14.48
N LEU A 59 5.74 -1.82 -13.31
CA LEU A 59 5.50 -3.15 -12.78
C LEU A 59 4.27 -3.79 -13.45
N ASN A 60 4.50 -4.45 -14.58
CA ASN A 60 3.46 -5.04 -15.44
C ASN A 60 3.10 -6.48 -15.03
N ASP A 61 2.75 -6.70 -13.76
CA ASP A 61 2.30 -8.00 -13.27
C ASP A 61 0.77 -8.07 -13.11
N LYS A 62 0.16 -9.17 -13.56
CA LYS A 62 -1.30 -9.36 -13.53
C LYS A 62 -1.86 -9.38 -12.11
N GLN A 63 -1.14 -9.99 -11.17
CA GLN A 63 -1.57 -10.08 -9.79
C GLN A 63 -1.38 -8.75 -9.07
N LEU A 64 -0.26 -8.04 -9.31
CA LEU A 64 -0.09 -6.68 -8.80
C LEU A 64 -1.20 -5.76 -9.31
N SER A 65 -1.60 -5.90 -10.57
CA SER A 65 -2.73 -5.17 -11.15
C SER A 65 -4.07 -5.54 -10.48
N TYR A 66 -4.25 -6.80 -10.08
CA TYR A 66 -5.43 -7.23 -9.33
C TYR A 66 -5.48 -6.59 -7.94
N ILE A 67 -4.38 -6.67 -7.19
CA ILE A 67 -4.23 -6.06 -5.87
C ILE A 67 -4.42 -4.54 -5.95
N ALA A 68 -3.88 -3.88 -6.98
CA ALA A 68 -4.07 -2.46 -7.21
C ALA A 68 -5.55 -2.09 -7.36
N ARG A 69 -6.34 -2.89 -8.09
CA ARG A 69 -7.79 -2.66 -8.21
C ARG A 69 -8.52 -2.83 -6.88
N ILE A 70 -8.12 -3.79 -6.04
CA ILE A 70 -8.68 -3.92 -4.68
C ILE A 70 -8.37 -2.67 -3.85
N ILE A 71 -7.11 -2.23 -3.86
CA ILE A 71 -6.67 -1.04 -3.12
C ILE A 71 -7.40 0.21 -3.62
N HIS A 72 -7.56 0.37 -4.94
CA HIS A 72 -8.32 1.45 -5.54
C HIS A 72 -9.78 1.43 -5.08
N ASP A 73 -10.39 0.25 -5.03
CA ASP A 73 -11.77 0.08 -4.58
C ASP A 73 -11.95 0.47 -3.10
N ILE A 74 -10.89 0.36 -2.29
CA ILE A 74 -10.88 0.77 -0.89
C ILE A 74 -10.61 2.29 -0.73
N GLU A 75 -9.58 2.82 -1.41
CA GLU A 75 -9.08 4.18 -1.17
C GLU A 75 -9.68 5.27 -2.07
N VAL A 76 -10.20 4.90 -3.23
CA VAL A 76 -10.69 5.84 -4.26
C VAL A 76 -12.19 5.65 -4.46
N ASN A 77 -12.67 4.41 -4.62
CA ASN A 77 -14.09 4.10 -4.78
C ASN A 77 -14.86 4.08 -3.44
N ILE A 78 -14.79 5.17 -2.68
CA ILE A 78 -15.33 5.22 -1.32
C ILE A 78 -16.87 5.22 -1.33
N TRP A 79 -17.49 5.83 -2.35
CA TRP A 79 -18.93 6.15 -2.36
C TRP A 79 -19.79 5.20 -3.20
N GLU A 80 -19.21 4.48 -4.17
CA GLU A 80 -19.97 3.57 -5.01
C GLU A 80 -19.91 2.12 -4.49
N LYS A 81 -20.65 1.25 -5.17
CA LYS A 81 -20.62 -0.18 -4.91
C LYS A 81 -19.20 -0.71 -5.13
N LYS A 82 -18.70 -1.50 -4.18
CA LYS A 82 -17.41 -2.18 -4.29
C LYS A 82 -17.38 -3.13 -5.48
N ARG A 83 -16.30 -3.06 -6.24
CA ARG A 83 -16.09 -3.75 -7.51
C ARG A 83 -15.30 -5.05 -7.36
N MET A 84 -14.50 -5.17 -6.31
CA MET A 84 -13.68 -6.36 -6.06
C MET A 84 -14.29 -7.21 -4.95
N ALA A 85 -14.31 -8.53 -5.13
CA ALA A 85 -14.89 -9.46 -4.15
C ALA A 85 -14.13 -9.45 -2.82
N GLU A 86 -12.81 -9.26 -2.88
CA GLU A 86 -11.91 -9.27 -1.74
C GLU A 86 -11.81 -7.91 -1.04
N THR A 87 -12.49 -6.86 -1.53
CA THR A 87 -12.41 -5.51 -0.96
C THR A 87 -12.68 -5.49 0.55
N SER A 88 -13.76 -6.15 0.98
CA SER A 88 -14.11 -6.20 2.41
C SER A 88 -13.11 -7.01 3.24
N GLU A 89 -12.61 -8.14 2.72
CA GLU A 89 -11.60 -8.97 3.39
C GLU A 89 -10.30 -8.18 3.60
N VAL A 90 -9.80 -7.57 2.53
CA VAL A 90 -8.56 -6.79 2.57
C VAL A 90 -8.72 -5.57 3.49
N GLN A 91 -9.84 -4.86 3.40
CA GLN A 91 -10.10 -3.71 4.26
C GLN A 91 -10.14 -4.10 5.75
N ASN A 92 -10.81 -5.19 6.10
CA ASN A 92 -10.88 -5.67 7.48
C ASN A 92 -9.50 -6.08 8.01
N ALA A 93 -8.72 -6.84 7.22
CA ALA A 93 -7.36 -7.22 7.59
C ALA A 93 -6.47 -5.99 7.85
N MET A 94 -6.59 -4.94 7.02
CA MET A 94 -5.83 -3.70 7.23
C MET A 94 -6.26 -2.95 8.49
N HIS A 95 -7.57 -2.92 8.79
CA HIS A 95 -8.06 -2.34 10.05
C HIS A 95 -7.49 -3.07 11.26
N GLU A 96 -7.48 -4.40 11.26
CA GLU A 96 -6.89 -5.21 12.33
C GLU A 96 -5.40 -4.92 12.53
N PHE A 97 -4.64 -4.80 11.44
CA PHE A 97 -3.22 -4.46 11.53
C PHE A 97 -2.99 -3.07 12.12
N ILE A 98 -3.76 -2.06 11.71
CA ILE A 98 -3.60 -0.69 12.21
C ILE A 98 -3.91 -0.59 13.72
N MET A 99 -4.76 -1.48 14.26
CA MET A 99 -5.05 -1.51 15.70
C MET A 99 -3.92 -2.11 16.54
N GLN A 100 -2.92 -2.73 15.92
CA GLN A 100 -1.73 -3.19 16.62
C GLN A 100 -0.86 -1.99 17.02
N LYS A 101 -0.19 -2.06 18.18
CA LYS A 101 0.68 -0.97 18.68
C LYS A 101 2.14 -1.10 18.24
N ASP A 102 2.54 -2.26 17.69
CA ASP A 102 3.92 -2.54 17.29
C ASP A 102 4.10 -2.42 15.78
N SER A 103 4.74 -1.34 15.32
CA SER A 103 4.99 -1.09 13.90
C SER A 103 5.81 -2.18 13.21
N LYS A 104 6.71 -2.89 13.91
CA LYS A 104 7.48 -3.99 13.31
C LYS A 104 6.57 -5.18 13.05
N LYS A 105 5.70 -5.50 14.00
CA LYS A 105 4.70 -6.57 13.87
C LYS A 105 3.73 -6.28 12.73
N ILE A 106 3.23 -5.05 12.64
CA ILE A 106 2.35 -4.58 11.55
C ILE A 106 2.99 -4.83 10.18
N ILE A 107 4.25 -4.44 10.00
CA ILE A 107 4.96 -4.63 8.73
C ILE A 107 5.13 -6.12 8.42
N ALA A 108 5.47 -6.95 9.41
CA ALA A 108 5.65 -8.38 9.22
C ALA A 108 4.34 -9.10 8.86
N ASP A 109 3.26 -8.84 9.60
CA ASP A 109 1.94 -9.45 9.38
C ASP A 109 1.37 -9.02 8.02
N CYS A 110 1.48 -7.74 7.71
CA CYS A 110 1.03 -7.20 6.43
C CYS A 110 1.83 -7.78 5.25
N ARG A 111 3.16 -7.92 5.40
CA ARG A 111 3.98 -8.63 4.39
C ARG A 111 3.45 -10.04 4.15
N GLY A 112 3.26 -10.83 5.21
CA GLY A 112 2.76 -12.19 5.09
C GLY A 112 1.36 -12.25 4.46
N TYR A 113 0.49 -11.28 4.77
CA TYR A 113 -0.85 -11.17 4.16
C TYR A 113 -0.77 -10.90 2.66
N PHE A 114 -0.05 -9.87 2.24
CA PHE A 114 0.07 -9.53 0.83
C PHE A 114 0.88 -10.55 0.04
N ASP A 115 1.83 -11.26 0.66
CA ASP A 115 2.51 -12.38 0.03
C ASP A 115 1.53 -13.49 -0.34
N ARG A 116 0.65 -13.88 0.60
CA ARG A 116 -0.42 -14.86 0.32
C ARG A 116 -1.44 -14.33 -0.69
N LEU A 117 -1.84 -13.07 -0.59
CA LEU A 117 -2.77 -12.47 -1.55
C LEU A 117 -2.17 -12.42 -2.96
N TYR A 118 -0.86 -12.23 -3.08
CA TYR A 118 -0.13 -12.28 -4.33
C TYR A 118 0.02 -13.71 -4.88
N GLU A 119 0.17 -14.70 -4.01
CA GLU A 119 0.32 -16.10 -4.41
C GLU A 119 -1.02 -16.81 -4.67
N ARG A 120 -2.14 -16.22 -4.22
CA ARG A 120 -3.49 -16.69 -4.54
C ARG A 120 -3.73 -16.62 -6.06
N ARG A 121 -3.66 -17.78 -6.70
CA ARG A 121 -4.27 -18.11 -7.98
C ARG A 121 -5.11 -19.36 -7.84
#